data_AF-A0A0A6ZQI6-F1
#
_entry.id   AF-A0A0A6ZQI6-F1
#
_cell.length_a   1.000
_cell.length_b   1.000
_cell.length_c   1.000
_cell.angle_alpha   90.00
_cell.angle_beta   90.00
_cell.angle_gamma   90.00
#
_symmetry.space_group_name_H-M   'P 1'
#
loop_
_entity.id
_entity.type
_entity.pdbx_description
1 polymer ?
#
loop_
_entity_poly.entity_id
_entity_poly.type
_entity_poly.pdbx_seq_one_letter_code
_entity_poly.pdbx_strand_id
1 'polypeptide(L)' 'MRRIADLHAGEAKTDARDAAIIAEAARTLPHALRTLKLADEQIAELSMLCGFNDDLAAQTTQASNRIRGLLT' A
#
# COMPACT_ATOMS: atom_id res chain seq x y z
N MET A 1 9.39 -18.87 -6.59
CA MET A 1 8.72 -17.85 -7.43
C MET A 1 9.40 -16.51 -7.20
N ARG A 2 9.78 -15.78 -8.25
CA ARG A 2 10.43 -14.46 -8.16
C ARG A 2 9.36 -13.38 -8.32
N ARG A 3 9.33 -12.36 -7.45
CA ARG A 3 8.31 -11.29 -7.49
C ARG A 3 8.73 -10.22 -8.49
N ILE A 4 7.76 -9.52 -9.10
CA ILE A 4 8.03 -8.41 -10.05
C ILE A 4 8.84 -7.28 -9.39
N ALA A 5 8.60 -7.02 -8.10
CA ALA A 5 9.35 -6.04 -7.33
C ALA A 5 10.86 -6.37 -7.24
N ASP A 6 11.23 -7.66 -7.30
CA ASP A 6 12.62 -8.12 -7.23
C ASP A 6 13.41 -7.84 -8.53
N LEU A 7 12.73 -7.36 -9.57
CA LEU A 7 13.35 -6.97 -10.84
C LEU A 7 13.80 -5.49 -10.85
N HIS A 8 13.40 -4.71 -9.84
CA HIS A 8 13.70 -3.29 -9.75
C HIS A 8 14.66 -3.02 -8.59
N ALA A 9 15.66 -2.16 -8.79
CA ALA A 9 16.63 -1.85 -7.74
C ALA A 9 16.01 -1.02 -6.58
N GLY A 10 16.50 -1.26 -5.36
CA GLY A 10 16.20 -0.48 -4.16
C GLY A 10 15.03 -0.99 -3.30
N GLU A 11 15.08 -0.71 -2.00
CA GLU A 11 14.06 -1.11 -0.99
C GLU A 11 13.30 0.12 -0.46
N ALA A 12 12.91 1.04 -1.34
CA ALA A 12 12.29 2.30 -0.98
C ALA A 12 10.84 2.12 -0.46
N LYS A 13 10.38 3.10 0.34
CA LYS A 13 9.01 3.15 0.86
C LYS A 13 8.00 3.10 -0.30
N THR A 14 6.98 2.28 -0.10
CA THR A 14 6.35 1.42 -1.13
C THR A 14 5.55 2.15 -2.21
N ASP A 15 4.79 3.20 -1.89
CA ASP A 15 3.69 3.60 -2.77
C ASP A 15 4.14 4.18 -4.12
N ALA A 16 5.13 5.07 -4.14
CA ALA A 16 5.62 5.68 -5.37
C ALA A 16 6.42 4.68 -6.24
N ARG A 17 7.18 3.78 -5.59
CA ARG A 17 7.96 2.74 -6.27
C ARG A 17 7.02 1.69 -6.87
N ASP A 18 6.05 1.21 -6.09
CA ASP A 18 5.09 0.21 -6.54
C ASP A 18 4.25 0.72 -7.70
N ALA A 19 3.84 1.99 -7.68
CA ALA A 19 3.16 2.63 -8.81
C ALA A 19 4.02 2.62 -10.09
N ALA A 20 5.31 2.94 -9.98
CA ALA A 20 6.24 2.91 -11.12
C ALA A 20 6.43 1.48 -11.66
N ILE A 21 6.60 0.51 -10.76
CA ILE A 21 6.76 -0.92 -11.07
C ILE A 21 5.50 -1.46 -11.78
N ILE A 22 4.31 -1.14 -11.28
CA ILE A 22 3.04 -1.56 -11.89
C ILE A 22 2.88 -0.94 -13.29
N ALA A 23 3.19 0.35 -13.44
CA ALA A 23 3.11 1.03 -14.73
C ALA A 23 4.09 0.45 -15.77
N GLU A 24 5.30 0.10 -15.34
CA GLU A 24 6.29 -0.55 -16.20
C GLU A 24 5.89 -1.99 -16.57
N ALA A 25 5.42 -2.77 -15.59
CA ALA A 25 4.90 -4.12 -15.82
C ALA A 25 3.69 -4.10 -16.77
N ALA A 26 2.81 -3.11 -16.66
CA ALA A 26 1.68 -2.95 -17.58
C ALA A 26 2.13 -2.70 -19.03
N ARG A 27 3.23 -1.97 -19.23
CA ARG A 27 3.80 -1.69 -20.56
C ARG A 27 4.57 -2.89 -21.13
N THR A 28 5.33 -3.60 -20.31
CA THR A 28 6.35 -4.56 -20.78
C THR A 28 5.99 -6.02 -20.55
N LEU A 29 5.18 -6.31 -19.52
CA LEU A 29 4.79 -7.65 -19.08
C LEU A 29 3.28 -7.71 -18.76
N PRO A 30 2.38 -7.35 -19.70
CA PRO A 30 0.95 -7.21 -19.42
C PRO A 30 0.29 -8.51 -18.95
N HIS A 31 0.82 -9.67 -19.37
CA HIS A 31 0.35 -11.00 -18.96
C HIS A 31 0.72 -11.35 -17.50
N ALA A 32 1.69 -10.64 -16.91
CA ALA A 32 2.08 -10.80 -15.52
C ALA A 32 1.16 -10.01 -14.56
N LEU A 33 0.30 -9.13 -15.09
CA LEU A 33 -0.70 -8.40 -14.31
C LEU A 33 -2.07 -9.07 -14.44
N ARG A 34 -2.76 -9.20 -13.30
CA ARG A 34 -4.16 -9.61 -13.27
C ARG A 34 -5.04 -8.38 -13.44
N THR A 35 -5.83 -8.35 -14.51
CA THR A 35 -6.88 -7.33 -14.66
C THR A 35 -7.93 -7.49 -13.58
N LEU A 36 -8.15 -6.43 -12.81
CA LEU A 36 -9.25 -6.33 -11.87
C LEU A 36 -10.36 -5.50 -12.51
N LYS A 37 -11.54 -6.09 -12.69
CA LYS A 37 -12.76 -5.31 -12.94
C LYS A 37 -13.27 -4.88 -11.58
N LEU A 38 -13.13 -3.59 -11.30
CA LEU A 38 -13.69 -3.01 -10.09
C LEU A 38 -15.19 -2.78 -10.35
N ALA A 39 -16.05 -3.39 -9.55
CA ALA A 39 -17.40 -2.87 -9.38
C ALA A 39 -17.39 -1.84 -8.25
N ASP A 40 -18.38 -0.95 -8.26
CA ASP A 40 -18.46 0.17 -7.32
C ASP A 40 -18.46 -0.31 -5.85
N GLU A 41 -19.00 -1.51 -5.59
CA GLU A 41 -19.01 -2.14 -4.27
C GLU A 41 -17.59 -2.47 -3.77
N GLN A 42 -16.72 -3.07 -4.59
CA GLN A 42 -15.35 -3.38 -4.13
C GLN A 42 -14.52 -2.11 -3.91
N ILE A 43 -14.76 -1.04 -4.67
CA ILE A 43 -14.12 0.26 -4.44
C ILE A 43 -14.57 0.84 -3.10
N ALA A 44 -15.87 0.76 -2.80
CA ALA A 44 -16.42 1.24 -1.54
C ALA A 44 -15.86 0.45 -0.35
N GLU A 45 -15.83 -0.88 -0.43
CA GLU A 45 -15.24 -1.74 0.61
C GLU A 45 -13.76 -1.44 0.82
N LEU A 46 -12.98 -1.32 -0.25
CA LEU A 46 -11.55 -1.01 -0.16
C LEU A 46 -11.32 0.38 0.45
N SER A 47 -12.15 1.37 0.08
CA SER A 47 -12.07 2.72 0.66
C SER A 47 -12.34 2.71 2.16
N MET A 48 -13.33 1.93 2.61
CA MET A 48 -13.61 1.73 4.03
C MET A 48 -12.43 1.09 4.77
N LEU A 49 -11.79 0.08 4.17
CA LEU A 49 -10.63 -0.59 4.75
C LEU A 49 -9.41 0.35 4.84
N CYS A 50 -9.18 1.17 3.81
CA CYS A 50 -8.14 2.19 3.82
C CYS A 50 -8.37 3.22 4.94
N GLY A 51 -9.61 3.73 5.08
CA GLY A 51 -9.96 4.65 6.16
C GLY A 51 -9.73 4.05 7.55
N PHE A 52 -10.12 2.79 7.75
CA PHE A 52 -9.82 2.07 8.99
C PHE A 52 -8.31 1.98 9.28
N ASN A 53 -7.50 1.70 8.26
CA ASN A 53 -6.05 1.64 8.41
C ASN A 53 -5.43 3.00 8.80
N ASP A 54 -5.93 4.09 8.21
CA ASP A 54 -5.49 5.45 8.55
C ASP A 54 -5.83 5.80 10.01
N ASP A 55 -7.05 5.48 10.44
CA ASP A 55 -7.48 5.65 11.82
C ASP A 55 -6.60 4.85 12.79
N LEU A 56 -6.27 3.60 12.45
CA LEU A 56 -5.40 2.74 13.25
C LEU A 56 -3.98 3.32 13.37
N ALA A 57 -3.43 3.86 12.29
CA ALA A 57 -2.12 4.51 12.29
C ALA A 57 -2.12 5.76 13.19
N ALA A 58 -3.19 6.57 13.13
CA ALA A 58 -3.37 7.73 13.99
C ALA A 58 -3.48 7.32 15.47
N GLN A 59 -4.28 6.31 15.79
CA GLN A 59 -4.43 5.78 17.16
C GLN A 59 -3.11 5.24 17.72
N THR A 60 -2.35 4.52 16.90
CA THR A 60 -1.03 3.98 17.28
C THR A 60 -0.05 5.10 17.62
N THR A 61 -0.07 6.16 16.81
CA THR A 61 0.75 7.36 17.04
C THR A 61 0.33 8.08 18.32
N GLN A 62 -0.97 8.27 18.53
CA GLN A 62 -1.53 8.89 19.73
C GLN A 62 -1.15 8.11 20.99
N ALA A 63 -1.33 6.79 20.99
CA ALA A 63 -0.97 5.93 22.11
C ALA A 63 0.53 6.02 22.43
N SER A 64 1.38 5.98 21.40
CA SER A 64 2.83 6.12 21.55
C SER A 64 3.22 7.46 22.18
N ASN A 65 2.61 8.56 21.73
CA ASN A 65 2.89 9.89 22.28
C ASN A 65 2.40 10.02 23.72
N ARG A 66 1.24 9.44 24.05
CA ARG A 66 0.73 9.41 25.43
C ARG A 66 1.67 8.66 26.36
N ILE A 67 2.21 7.51 25.94
CA ILE A 67 3.20 6.76 26.72
C ILE A 67 4.46 7.60 26.95
N ARG A 68 4.98 8.25 25.91
CA ARG A 68 6.17 9.12 26.04
C ARG A 68 5.94 10.24 27.05
N GLY A 69 4.78 10.89 27.01
CA GLY A 69 4.42 11.95 27.96
C GLY A 69 4.26 11.50 29.41
N LEU A 70 4.15 10.19 29.69
CA LEU A 70 4.17 9.66 31.06
C LEU A 70 5.59 9.34 31.55
N LEU A 71 6.55 9.23 30.64
CA LEU A 71 7.94 8.84 30.93
C LEU A 71 8.91 10.03 30.93
N THR A 72 8.39 11.25 30.70
CA THR A 72 9.11 12.53 30.73
C THR A 72 8.41 13.47 31.70
#